data_AF-A0A7S3CJ98-F1
#
_entry.id   AF-A0A7S3CJ98-F1
#
_cell.length_a   1.000
_cell.length_b   1.000
_cell.length_c   1.000
_cell.angle_alpha   90.00
_cell.angle_beta   90.00
_cell.angle_gamma   90.00
#
_symmetry.space_group_name_H-M   'P 1'
#
loop_
_entity.id
_entity.type
_entity.pdbx_description
1 polymer ?
#
loop_
_entity_poly.entity_id
_entity_poly.type
_entity_poly.pdbx_seq_one_letter_code
_entity_poly.pdbx_strand_id
1 'polypeptide(L)'
;MHLNIIGEVPMMFFVPECSESARMKQLIEAHGGLLVEQHECLTFQIKPDHCKLKQRDFYEGSLYGEGWIQEYVEAHCKLADKMQAGGSKMMVQKDEHFIQNIGPEKSKKLNISKKKKLTIVEGLKLFEIINSNHKYNLKKHKFWESIAEQKFLPERSPDQLKNFWRQYENYTAEQWLVTAIHMRLEYSFSLKSIPNRNFLATFKQRYRNEFQRIQSQNEDAPMLPDFEEQ
;
A
#
# COMPACT_ATOMS: atom_id res chain seq x y z
N MET A 1 1.61 -8.48 9.61
CA MET A 1 1.96 -7.40 8.68
C MET A 1 3.29 -7.69 8.00
N HIS A 2 3.23 -8.19 6.76
CA HIS A 2 4.40 -8.55 5.94
C HIS A 2 5.19 -7.33 5.45
N LEU A 3 4.72 -6.10 5.72
CA LEU A 3 5.48 -4.87 5.52
C LEU A 3 6.80 -4.84 6.30
N ASN A 4 6.91 -5.63 7.38
CA ASN A 4 8.16 -5.82 8.10
C ASN A 4 9.30 -6.33 7.20
N ILE A 5 8.99 -6.98 6.08
CA ILE A 5 9.99 -7.42 5.09
C ILE A 5 10.69 -6.20 4.46
N ILE A 6 9.95 -5.10 4.24
CA ILE A 6 10.48 -3.86 3.65
C ILE A 6 11.09 -2.94 4.74
N GLY A 7 10.95 -3.30 6.01
CA GLY A 7 11.41 -2.53 7.15
C GLY A 7 10.43 -1.41 7.51
N GLU A 8 10.94 -0.35 8.13
CA GLU A 8 10.13 0.83 8.47
C GLU A 8 9.83 1.62 7.20
N VAL A 9 8.56 1.55 6.78
CA VAL A 9 8.00 2.36 5.69
C VAL A 9 7.11 3.44 6.32
N PRO A 10 7.24 4.71 5.88
CA PRO A 10 6.27 5.75 6.20
C PRO A 10 4.82 5.30 5.93
N MET A 11 3.90 5.69 6.81
CA MET A 11 2.46 5.54 6.55
C MET A 11 2.04 6.48 5.41
N MET A 12 1.14 6.02 4.55
CA MET A 12 0.66 6.79 3.40
C MET A 12 -0.69 7.43 3.71
N PHE A 13 -0.84 8.71 3.40
CA PHE A 13 -2.03 9.50 3.70
C PHE A 13 -2.55 10.19 2.45
N PHE A 14 -3.87 10.10 2.28
CA PHE A 14 -4.61 10.90 1.31
C PHE A 14 -5.37 11.99 2.07
N VAL A 15 -5.12 13.25 1.69
CA VAL A 15 -5.83 14.43 2.19
C VAL A 15 -6.45 15.14 0.99
N PRO A 16 -7.78 15.23 0.87
CA PRO A 16 -8.41 15.93 -0.25
C PRO A 16 -8.09 17.43 -0.20
N GLU A 17 -8.13 18.09 -1.36
CA GLU A 17 -7.92 19.54 -1.41
C GLU A 17 -9.05 20.31 -0.72
N CYS A 18 -8.69 21.20 0.20
CA CYS A 18 -9.56 22.10 0.93
C CYS A 18 -8.74 23.25 1.54
N SER A 19 -9.38 24.21 2.21
CA SER A 19 -8.68 25.34 2.84
C SER A 19 -7.62 24.90 3.87
N GLU A 20 -7.87 23.80 4.57
CA GLU A 20 -6.95 23.26 5.60
C GLU A 20 -5.96 22.19 5.07
N SER A 21 -6.04 21.80 3.79
CA SER A 21 -5.24 20.67 3.28
C SER A 21 -3.75 20.94 3.40
N ALA A 22 -3.30 22.16 3.09
CA ALA A 22 -1.88 22.53 3.14
C ALA A 22 -1.27 22.38 4.54
N ARG A 23 -1.97 22.84 5.58
CA ARG A 23 -1.55 22.71 6.99
C ARG A 23 -1.45 21.25 7.39
N MET A 24 -2.46 20.45 7.06
CA MET A 24 -2.50 19.03 7.41
C MET A 24 -1.40 18.23 6.71
N LYS A 25 -1.18 18.51 5.43
CA LYS A 25 -0.12 17.91 4.63
C LYS A 25 1.26 18.17 5.24
N GLN A 26 1.57 19.43 5.56
CA GLN A 26 2.81 19.81 6.23
C GLN A 26 2.98 19.10 7.57
N LEU A 27 1.91 18.99 8.37
CA LEU A 27 1.94 18.31 9.68
C LEU A 27 2.30 16.83 9.54
N ILE A 28 1.68 16.13 8.59
CA ILE A 28 1.92 14.70 8.31
C ILE A 28 3.38 14.47 7.90
N GLU A 29 3.87 15.23 6.92
CA GLU A 29 5.24 15.07 6.41
C GLU A 29 6.30 15.42 7.46
N ALA A 30 6.07 16.46 8.26
CA ALA A 30 6.96 16.85 9.36
C ALA A 30 7.15 15.75 10.42
N HIS A 31 6.23 14.79 10.50
CA HIS A 31 6.26 13.67 11.45
C HIS A 31 6.44 12.31 10.78
N GLY A 32 7.01 12.30 9.57
CA GLY A 32 7.44 11.07 8.88
C GLY A 32 6.33 10.30 8.18
N GLY A 33 5.14 10.89 8.03
CA GLY A 33 4.12 10.39 7.12
C GLY A 33 4.45 10.73 5.66
N LEU A 34 3.85 10.00 4.73
CA LEU A 34 3.95 10.24 3.30
C LEU A 34 2.59 10.65 2.76
N LEU A 35 2.54 11.72 1.96
CA LEU A 35 1.34 12.09 1.24
C LEU A 35 1.27 11.40 -0.12
N VAL A 36 0.07 10.97 -0.48
CA VAL A 36 -0.23 10.38 -1.77
C VAL A 36 -1.41 11.10 -2.42
N GLU A 37 -1.41 11.13 -3.74
CA GLU A 37 -2.45 11.82 -4.52
C GLU A 37 -3.78 11.04 -4.53
N GLN A 38 -3.74 9.74 -4.23
CA GLN A 38 -4.87 8.84 -4.35
C GLN A 38 -4.94 7.86 -3.17
N HIS A 39 -6.16 7.46 -2.78
CA HIS A 39 -6.36 6.44 -1.75
C HIS A 39 -6.21 5.04 -2.32
N GLU A 40 -4.99 4.53 -2.23
CA GLU A 40 -4.59 3.21 -2.71
C GLU A 40 -4.41 2.20 -1.56
N CYS A 41 -3.89 1.01 -1.88
CA CYS A 41 -3.62 -0.02 -0.88
C CYS A 41 -2.68 0.53 0.22
N LEU A 42 -3.09 0.37 1.49
CA LEU A 42 -2.37 0.84 2.68
C LEU A 42 -2.29 2.37 2.84
N THR A 43 -3.13 3.11 2.13
CA THR A 43 -3.31 4.55 2.35
C THR A 43 -4.44 4.81 3.37
N PHE A 44 -4.30 5.85 4.18
CA PHE A 44 -5.34 6.34 5.09
C PHE A 44 -5.94 7.64 4.57
N GLN A 45 -7.26 7.77 4.58
CA GLN A 45 -7.94 9.01 4.21
C GLN A 45 -8.19 9.86 5.45
N ILE A 46 -7.70 11.09 5.44
CA ILE A 46 -7.88 12.04 6.54
C ILE A 46 -8.85 13.12 6.11
N LYS A 47 -9.86 13.38 6.94
CA LYS A 47 -10.76 14.53 6.81
C LYS A 47 -10.25 15.67 7.70
N PRO A 48 -9.81 16.79 7.11
CA PRO A 48 -9.51 17.97 7.90
C PRO A 48 -10.76 18.53 8.60
N ASP A 49 -10.56 19.06 9.80
CA ASP A 49 -11.61 19.68 10.59
C ASP A 49 -12.05 21.00 9.98
N HIS A 50 -13.27 21.42 10.31
CA HIS A 50 -13.89 22.67 9.84
C HIS A 50 -14.04 22.83 8.31
N CYS A 51 -13.68 21.81 7.52
CA CYS A 51 -13.81 21.82 6.07
C CYS A 51 -15.17 21.24 5.62
N LYS A 52 -15.82 21.91 4.65
CA LYS A 52 -17.10 21.47 4.06
C LYS A 52 -16.90 20.40 2.96
N LEU A 53 -16.20 19.31 3.31
CA LEU A 53 -15.97 18.17 2.44
C LEU A 53 -17.19 17.23 2.41
N LYS A 54 -17.46 16.64 1.26
CA LYS A 54 -18.53 15.68 0.98
C LYS A 54 -17.92 14.32 0.64
N GLN A 55 -18.74 13.26 0.63
CA GLN A 55 -18.28 11.89 0.31
C GLN A 55 -17.55 11.81 -1.04
N ARG A 56 -17.96 12.62 -2.04
CA ARG A 56 -17.34 12.69 -3.38
C ARG A 56 -15.91 13.21 -3.41
N ASP A 57 -15.45 13.80 -2.32
CA ASP A 57 -14.09 14.31 -2.20
C ASP A 57 -13.11 13.21 -1.76
N PHE A 58 -13.64 12.07 -1.31
CA PHE A 58 -12.92 10.89 -0.82
C PHE A 58 -13.13 9.68 -1.73
N TYR A 59 -12.24 8.70 -1.64
CA TYR A 59 -12.37 7.39 -2.27
C TYR A 59 -13.16 6.42 -1.39
N GLU A 60 -13.57 5.30 -1.98
CA GLU A 60 -14.19 4.20 -1.25
C GLU A 60 -13.25 3.69 -0.14
N GLY A 61 -13.81 3.41 1.05
CA GLY A 61 -13.07 2.88 2.21
C GLY A 61 -13.19 3.73 3.48
N SER A 62 -12.35 3.43 4.47
CA SER A 62 -12.43 4.06 5.79
C SER A 62 -11.93 5.51 5.78
N LEU A 63 -12.67 6.39 6.45
CA LEU A 63 -12.35 7.80 6.62
C LEU A 63 -12.08 8.10 8.10
N TYR A 64 -10.97 8.78 8.38
CA TYR A 64 -10.53 9.16 9.72
C TYR A 64 -10.51 10.68 9.88
N GLY A 65 -10.72 11.17 11.11
CA GLY A 65 -10.60 12.59 11.45
C GLY A 65 -9.15 13.03 11.62
N GLU A 66 -8.88 14.32 11.43
CA GLU A 66 -7.52 14.86 11.65
C GLU A 66 -7.06 14.83 13.11
N GLY A 67 -7.99 14.70 14.07
CA GLY A 67 -7.69 14.53 15.49
C GLY A 67 -6.68 13.41 15.75
N TRP A 68 -6.70 12.34 14.95
CA TRP A 68 -5.72 11.26 15.01
C TRP A 68 -4.29 11.76 14.82
N ILE A 69 -4.08 12.60 13.81
CA ILE A 69 -2.77 13.16 13.49
C ILE A 69 -2.34 14.12 14.59
N GLN A 70 -3.26 14.97 15.07
CA GLN A 70 -2.98 15.94 16.12
C GLN A 70 -2.57 15.26 17.43
N GLU A 71 -3.35 14.28 17.90
CA GLU A 71 -3.06 13.54 19.14
C GLU A 71 -1.74 12.77 19.05
N TYR A 72 -1.47 12.14 17.90
CA TYR A 72 -0.18 11.49 17.66
C TYR A 72 0.98 12.48 17.81
N VAL A 73 0.88 13.64 17.15
CA VAL A 73 1.90 14.69 17.22
C VAL A 73 2.08 15.20 18.64
N GLU A 74 0.99 15.49 19.35
CA GLU A 74 1.05 15.97 20.73
C GLU A 74 1.69 14.96 21.68
N ALA A 75 1.35 13.68 21.56
CA ALA A 75 1.94 12.62 22.35
C ALA A 75 3.44 12.49 22.08
N HIS A 76 3.88 12.60 20.82
CA HIS A 76 5.28 12.46 20.45
C HIS A 76 6.12 13.71 20.76
N CYS A 77 5.58 14.92 20.61
CA CYS A 77 6.27 16.16 20.96
C CYS A 77 6.54 16.29 22.47
N LYS A 78 5.75 15.62 23.32
CA LYS A 78 5.96 15.58 24.78
C LYS A 78 7.07 14.61 25.21
N LEU A 79 7.46 13.67 24.35
CA LEU A 79 8.58 12.78 24.62
C LEU A 79 9.88 13.53 24.31
N ALA A 80 10.80 13.57 25.27
CA ALA A 80 12.09 14.29 25.12
C ALA A 80 12.93 13.76 23.94
N ASP A 81 12.71 12.51 23.52
CA ASP A 81 13.32 11.90 22.35
C ASP A 81 12.57 12.23 21.06
N LYS A 82 12.79 13.45 20.56
CA LYS A 82 12.28 13.91 19.25
C LYS A 82 12.76 13.06 18.06
N MET A 83 13.77 12.20 18.25
CA MET A 83 14.35 11.39 17.17
C MET A 83 13.66 10.05 16.90
N GLN A 84 12.65 9.65 17.69
CA GLN A 84 11.89 8.40 17.44
C GLN A 84 10.44 8.63 16.96
N ALA A 85 10.08 9.86 16.61
CA ALA A 85 8.78 10.16 16.01
C ALA A 85 8.79 9.74 14.53
N GLY A 86 8.28 8.54 14.23
CA GLY A 86 8.17 8.04 12.87
C GLY A 86 7.87 6.53 12.83
N GLY A 87 7.35 6.07 11.68
CA GLY A 87 7.13 4.65 11.40
C GLY A 87 5.84 4.07 11.99
N SER A 88 5.86 2.76 12.26
CA SER A 88 4.67 1.95 12.61
C SER A 88 3.97 2.36 13.91
N LYS A 89 4.59 3.24 14.72
CA LYS A 89 4.05 3.73 16.00
C LYS A 89 2.86 4.69 15.83
N MET A 90 2.65 5.23 14.64
CA MET A 90 1.51 6.11 14.32
C MET A 90 0.16 5.37 14.22
N MET A 91 0.16 4.04 14.34
CA MET A 91 -1.04 3.19 14.29
C MET A 91 -1.88 3.19 15.58
N VAL A 92 -1.35 3.69 16.70
CA VAL A 92 -2.04 3.64 18.00
C VAL A 92 -3.29 4.53 17.95
N GLN A 93 -4.43 4.03 18.43
CA GLN A 93 -5.71 4.76 18.59
C GLN A 93 -6.41 5.26 17.32
N LYS A 94 -5.96 4.89 16.11
CA LYS A 94 -6.61 5.33 14.86
C LYS A 94 -8.12 5.05 14.82
N ASP A 95 -8.57 3.96 15.46
CA ASP A 95 -9.96 3.53 15.41
C ASP A 95 -10.89 4.42 16.25
N GLU A 96 -10.36 5.15 17.24
CA GLU A 96 -11.10 6.17 18.00
C GLU A 96 -11.45 7.39 17.13
N HIS A 97 -10.66 7.61 16.08
CA HIS A 97 -10.83 8.70 15.11
C HIS A 97 -11.54 8.27 13.83
N PHE A 98 -12.11 7.06 13.80
CA PHE A 98 -12.92 6.60 12.67
C PHE A 98 -14.19 7.43 12.55
N ILE A 99 -14.43 7.99 11.37
CA ILE A 99 -15.64 8.77 11.07
C ILE A 99 -16.70 7.86 10.45
N GLN A 100 -16.39 7.25 9.30
CA GLN A 100 -17.31 6.42 8.53
C GLN A 100 -16.57 5.62 7.45
N ASN A 101 -17.25 4.62 6.87
CA ASN A 101 -16.85 4.02 5.60
C ASN A 101 -17.55 4.72 4.44
N ILE A 102 -16.77 5.20 3.47
CA ILE A 102 -17.25 5.80 2.23
C ILE A 102 -17.64 4.68 1.26
N GLY A 103 -18.89 4.68 0.83
CA GLY A 103 -19.42 3.73 -0.15
C GLY A 103 -19.15 4.13 -1.62
N PRO A 104 -19.31 3.19 -2.56
CA PRO A 104 -18.88 3.34 -3.95
C PRO A 104 -19.73 4.32 -4.78
N GLU A 105 -20.98 4.57 -4.41
CA GLU A 105 -21.91 5.39 -5.22
C GLU A 105 -21.52 6.87 -5.28
N LYS A 106 -20.86 7.35 -4.23
CA LYS A 106 -20.58 8.79 -4.02
C LYS A 106 -19.10 9.05 -3.79
N SER A 107 -18.22 8.12 -4.15
CA SER A 107 -16.78 8.27 -3.94
C SER A 107 -16.04 8.57 -5.24
N LYS A 108 -14.80 9.07 -5.11
CA LYS A 108 -13.80 9.05 -6.16
C LYS A 108 -13.50 7.61 -6.58
N LYS A 109 -13.08 7.46 -7.84
CA LYS A 109 -12.55 6.22 -8.42
C LYS A 109 -11.07 6.40 -8.75
N LEU A 110 -10.27 5.38 -8.51
CA LEU A 110 -8.87 5.31 -8.91
C LEU A 110 -8.73 5.14 -10.43
N ASN A 111 -9.74 4.56 -11.09
CA ASN A 111 -9.76 4.27 -12.52
C ASN A 111 -8.57 3.39 -12.95
N ILE A 112 -8.29 2.34 -12.17
CA ILE A 112 -7.17 1.44 -12.45
C ILE A 112 -7.48 0.60 -13.70
N SER A 113 -6.58 0.62 -14.68
CA SER A 113 -6.70 -0.22 -15.87
C SER A 113 -6.74 -1.71 -15.51
N LYS A 114 -7.64 -2.48 -16.14
CA LYS A 114 -7.69 -3.94 -15.97
C LYS A 114 -6.36 -4.64 -16.31
N LYS A 115 -5.54 -4.01 -17.15
CA LYS A 115 -4.20 -4.50 -17.55
C LYS A 115 -3.09 -4.09 -16.59
N LYS A 116 -3.33 -3.14 -15.68
CA LYS A 116 -2.32 -2.68 -14.73
C LYS A 116 -1.94 -3.82 -13.79
N LYS A 117 -0.65 -4.14 -13.71
CA LYS A 117 -0.12 -5.16 -12.78
C LYS A 117 -0.33 -4.72 -11.32
N LEU A 118 -0.35 -5.67 -10.39
CA LEU A 118 -0.33 -5.35 -8.96
C LEU A 118 1.01 -4.69 -8.61
N THR A 119 0.95 -3.68 -7.75
CA THR A 119 2.14 -3.01 -7.16
C THR A 119 2.77 -3.88 -6.07
N ILE A 120 3.93 -3.47 -5.58
CA ILE A 120 4.61 -4.18 -4.48
C ILE A 120 3.72 -4.20 -3.22
N VAL A 121 3.12 -3.06 -2.85
CA VAL A 121 2.26 -2.98 -1.66
C VAL A 121 1.04 -3.88 -1.77
N GLU A 122 0.40 -3.92 -2.96
CA GLU A 122 -0.77 -4.75 -3.21
C GLU A 122 -0.44 -6.24 -3.11
N GLY A 123 0.66 -6.67 -3.74
CA GLY A 123 1.05 -8.07 -3.68
C GLY A 123 1.44 -8.50 -2.27
N LEU A 124 2.21 -7.71 -1.52
CA LEU A 124 2.51 -8.00 -0.11
C LEU A 124 1.24 -8.09 0.74
N LYS A 125 0.28 -7.19 0.53
CA LYS A 125 -0.99 -7.22 1.24
C LYS A 125 -1.78 -8.49 0.93
N LEU A 126 -1.77 -8.93 -0.33
CA LEU A 126 -2.42 -10.17 -0.72
C LEU A 126 -1.75 -11.41 -0.09
N PHE A 127 -0.41 -11.46 -0.05
CA PHE A 127 0.31 -12.50 0.68
C PHE A 127 -0.04 -12.52 2.17
N GLU A 128 -0.17 -11.36 2.83
CA GLU A 128 -0.59 -11.27 4.23
C GLU A 128 -2.00 -11.86 4.42
N ILE A 129 -2.97 -11.47 3.59
CA ILE A 129 -4.35 -11.97 3.65
C ILE A 129 -4.37 -13.49 3.48
N ILE A 130 -3.68 -14.00 2.46
CA ILE A 130 -3.68 -15.43 2.13
C ILE A 130 -3.01 -16.26 3.23
N ASN A 131 -1.89 -15.79 3.78
CA ASN A 131 -1.19 -16.49 4.87
C ASN A 131 -2.00 -16.50 6.18
N SER A 132 -2.91 -15.53 6.35
CA SER A 132 -3.80 -15.46 7.51
C SER A 132 -5.06 -16.31 7.36
N ASN A 133 -5.25 -16.96 6.21
CA ASN A 133 -6.44 -17.74 5.89
C ASN A 133 -6.12 -19.23 5.69
N HIS A 134 -7.11 -20.10 5.93
CA HIS A 134 -6.96 -21.53 5.67
C HIS A 134 -6.85 -21.83 4.17
N LYS A 135 -5.84 -22.62 3.77
CA LYS A 135 -5.55 -22.99 2.37
C LYS A 135 -6.76 -23.55 1.60
N TYR A 136 -7.70 -24.22 2.28
CA TYR A 136 -8.92 -24.74 1.67
C TYR A 136 -9.82 -23.65 1.08
N ASN A 137 -9.85 -22.46 1.66
CA ASN A 137 -10.71 -21.37 1.20
C ASN A 137 -10.23 -20.75 -0.12
N LEU A 138 -8.93 -20.83 -0.43
CA LEU A 138 -8.32 -20.22 -1.63
C LEU A 138 -8.90 -20.77 -2.94
N LYS A 139 -9.43 -22.00 -2.93
CA LYS A 139 -10.06 -22.63 -4.10
C LYS A 139 -11.48 -22.13 -4.37
N LYS A 140 -12.12 -21.47 -3.41
CA LYS A 140 -13.52 -21.04 -3.51
C LYS A 140 -13.60 -19.67 -4.18
N HIS A 141 -14.52 -19.50 -5.13
CA HIS A 141 -14.75 -18.19 -5.78
C HIS A 141 -15.13 -17.11 -4.76
N LYS A 142 -16.02 -17.45 -3.82
CA LYS A 142 -16.48 -16.58 -2.72
C LYS A 142 -15.37 -15.98 -1.86
N PHE A 143 -14.21 -16.64 -1.78
CA PHE A 143 -13.07 -16.11 -1.05
C PHE A 143 -12.46 -14.90 -1.77
N TRP A 144 -12.37 -14.94 -3.10
CA TRP A 144 -11.82 -13.84 -3.88
C TRP A 144 -12.81 -12.67 -3.99
N GLU A 145 -14.11 -12.97 -4.05
CA GLU A 145 -15.18 -11.97 -3.94
C GLU A 145 -15.09 -11.24 -2.59
N SER A 146 -14.95 -11.97 -1.48
CA SER A 146 -14.89 -11.34 -0.15
C SER A 146 -13.64 -10.48 0.05
N ILE A 147 -12.48 -10.84 -0.52
CA ILE A 147 -11.29 -9.97 -0.49
C ILE A 147 -11.54 -8.67 -1.27
N ALA A 148 -12.15 -8.76 -2.46
CA ALA A 148 -12.46 -7.59 -3.26
C ALA A 148 -13.50 -6.68 -2.57
N GLU A 149 -14.48 -7.27 -1.87
CA GLU A 149 -15.49 -6.56 -1.07
C GLU A 149 -14.90 -5.87 0.16
N GLN A 150 -13.84 -6.41 0.77
CA GLN A 150 -13.15 -5.80 1.91
C GLN A 150 -12.35 -4.55 1.54
N LYS A 151 -12.14 -4.28 0.24
CA LYS A 151 -11.46 -3.08 -0.28
C LYS A 151 -10.03 -2.87 0.24
N PHE A 152 -9.37 -3.92 0.72
CA PHE A 152 -7.94 -3.87 1.04
C PHE A 152 -7.07 -3.65 -0.21
N LEU A 153 -7.59 -4.03 -1.38
CA LEU A 153 -6.96 -3.88 -2.69
C LEU A 153 -7.95 -3.14 -3.60
N PRO A 154 -8.05 -1.80 -3.49
CA PRO A 154 -9.06 -1.00 -4.17
C PRO A 154 -9.11 -1.26 -5.69
N GLU A 155 -10.33 -1.38 -6.23
CA GLU A 155 -10.62 -1.63 -7.66
C GLU A 155 -9.98 -2.88 -8.30
N ARG A 156 -9.41 -3.80 -7.51
CA ARG A 156 -8.95 -5.10 -8.01
C ARG A 156 -10.11 -6.10 -8.08
N SER A 157 -10.27 -6.74 -9.23
CA SER A 157 -11.30 -7.77 -9.40
C SER A 157 -10.89 -9.10 -8.76
N PRO A 158 -11.86 -9.94 -8.35
CA PRO A 158 -11.58 -11.30 -7.85
C PRO A 158 -10.68 -12.12 -8.80
N ASP A 159 -10.89 -11.99 -10.11
CA ASP A 159 -10.09 -12.69 -11.11
C ASP A 159 -8.65 -12.19 -11.20
N GLN A 160 -8.41 -10.88 -11.07
CA GLN A 160 -7.04 -10.33 -11.03
C GLN A 160 -6.28 -10.89 -9.82
N LEU A 161 -6.91 -10.91 -8.64
CA LEU A 161 -6.32 -11.42 -7.42
C LEU A 161 -6.03 -12.93 -7.51
N LYS A 162 -7.00 -13.70 -8.04
CA LYS A 162 -6.85 -15.14 -8.25
C LYS A 162 -5.76 -15.46 -9.26
N ASN A 163 -5.69 -14.73 -10.38
CA ASN A 163 -4.67 -14.93 -11.40
C ASN A 163 -3.27 -14.60 -10.87
N PHE A 164 -3.13 -13.51 -10.12
CA PHE A 164 -1.89 -13.18 -9.42
C PHE A 164 -1.49 -14.31 -8.49
N TRP A 165 -2.40 -14.79 -7.63
CA TRP A 165 -2.07 -15.86 -6.69
C TRP A 165 -1.67 -17.15 -7.41
N ARG A 166 -2.41 -17.58 -8.44
CA ARG A 166 -2.05 -18.78 -9.22
C ARG A 166 -0.65 -18.70 -9.82
N GLN A 167 -0.22 -17.51 -10.23
CA GLN A 167 1.13 -17.31 -10.77
C GLN A 167 2.22 -17.46 -9.69
N TYR A 168 1.93 -17.09 -8.44
CA TYR A 168 2.92 -16.98 -7.37
C TYR A 168 2.62 -17.86 -6.14
N GLU A 169 1.71 -18.84 -6.24
CA GLU A 169 1.25 -19.64 -5.08
C GLU A 169 2.36 -20.49 -4.44
N ASN A 170 3.42 -20.77 -5.19
CA ASN A 170 4.59 -21.51 -4.74
C ASN A 170 5.71 -20.59 -4.21
N TYR A 171 5.50 -19.28 -4.21
CA TYR A 171 6.46 -18.31 -3.71
C TYR A 171 6.17 -18.00 -2.24
N THR A 172 7.22 -17.79 -1.46
CA THR A 172 7.13 -17.00 -0.22
C THR A 172 6.98 -15.52 -0.55
N ALA A 173 6.54 -14.70 0.42
CA ALA A 173 6.42 -13.26 0.20
C ALA A 173 7.77 -12.61 -0.14
N GLU A 174 8.85 -13.08 0.48
CA GLU A 174 10.22 -12.66 0.23
C GLU A 174 10.69 -13.03 -1.18
N GLN A 175 10.47 -14.28 -1.61
CA GLN A 175 10.81 -14.72 -2.97
C GLN A 175 10.03 -13.90 -4.01
N TRP A 176 8.74 -13.66 -3.78
CA TRP A 176 7.94 -12.82 -4.67
C TRP A 176 8.46 -11.38 -4.69
N LEU A 177 8.83 -10.82 -3.55
CA LEU A 177 9.39 -9.46 -3.48
C LEU A 177 10.72 -9.34 -4.25
N VAL A 178 11.59 -10.35 -4.18
CA VAL A 178 12.81 -10.42 -5.01
C VAL A 178 12.43 -10.36 -6.49
N THR A 179 11.47 -11.17 -6.94
CA THR A 179 10.97 -11.15 -8.33
C THR A 179 10.37 -9.79 -8.71
N ALA A 180 9.55 -9.19 -7.84
CA ALA A 180 8.93 -7.89 -8.08
C ALA A 180 9.96 -6.77 -8.25
N ILE A 181 10.99 -6.75 -7.39
CA ILE A 181 12.11 -5.80 -7.47
C ILE A 181 12.93 -6.02 -8.75
N HIS A 182 13.22 -7.27 -9.10
CA HIS A 182 13.93 -7.62 -10.34
C HIS A 182 13.17 -7.14 -11.58
N MET A 183 11.86 -7.33 -11.59
CA MET A 183 10.95 -6.90 -12.65
C MET A 183 10.63 -5.39 -12.62
N ARG A 184 11.23 -4.63 -11.69
CA ARG A 184 11.01 -3.19 -11.50
C ARG A 184 9.53 -2.83 -11.36
N LEU A 185 8.76 -3.63 -10.63
CA LEU A 185 7.37 -3.28 -10.31
C LEU A 185 7.33 -2.00 -9.47
N GLU A 186 6.34 -1.16 -9.73
CA GLU A 186 6.08 0.04 -8.95
C GLU A 186 5.80 -0.33 -7.49
N TYR A 187 6.29 0.49 -6.55
CA TYR A 187 6.05 0.25 -5.14
C TYR A 187 4.57 0.40 -4.79
N SER A 188 3.98 1.52 -5.19
CA SER A 188 2.55 1.84 -5.17
C SER A 188 2.21 2.66 -6.44
N PHE A 189 0.95 2.99 -6.68
CA PHE A 189 0.56 3.89 -7.78
C PHE A 189 1.12 5.30 -7.61
N SER A 190 1.28 5.76 -6.36
CA SER A 190 1.85 7.09 -6.07
C SER A 190 3.38 7.08 -5.99
N LEU A 191 3.99 5.91 -5.78
CA LEU A 191 5.42 5.75 -5.59
C LEU A 191 6.02 4.69 -6.51
N LYS A 192 6.88 5.11 -7.43
CA LYS A 192 7.57 4.19 -8.34
C LYS A 192 8.60 3.29 -7.64
N SER A 193 9.18 3.75 -6.54
CA SER A 193 10.22 3.03 -5.79
C SER A 193 9.91 2.93 -4.30
N ILE A 194 10.53 1.95 -3.64
CA ILE A 194 10.36 1.72 -2.20
C ILE A 194 10.94 2.93 -1.44
N PRO A 195 10.19 3.58 -0.52
CA PRO A 195 10.59 4.80 0.18
C PRO A 195 11.57 4.51 1.34
N ASN A 196 12.60 3.72 1.07
CA ASN A 196 13.70 3.45 1.98
C ASN A 196 15.00 3.32 1.17
N ARG A 197 15.88 4.32 1.29
CA ARG A 197 17.10 4.44 0.48
C ARG A 197 18.07 3.27 0.67
N ASN A 198 18.10 2.70 1.87
CA ASN A 198 19.03 1.62 2.22
C ASN A 198 18.42 0.24 1.94
N PHE A 199 17.08 0.14 1.88
CA PHE A 199 16.38 -1.13 1.73
C PHE A 199 16.86 -1.92 0.53
N LEU A 200 16.93 -1.30 -0.66
CA LEU A 200 17.26 -2.05 -1.87
C LEU A 200 18.67 -2.66 -1.81
N ALA A 201 19.64 -1.93 -1.26
CA ALA A 201 21.02 -2.39 -1.13
C ALA A 201 21.11 -3.56 -0.13
N THR A 202 20.53 -3.41 1.06
CA THR A 202 20.55 -4.45 2.10
C THR A 202 19.76 -5.69 1.69
N PHE A 203 18.61 -5.51 1.05
CA PHE A 203 17.76 -6.59 0.57
C PHE A 203 18.43 -7.38 -0.57
N LYS A 204 19.03 -6.70 -1.56
CA LYS A 204 19.80 -7.37 -2.63
C LYS A 204 20.99 -8.15 -2.10
N GLN A 205 21.68 -7.60 -1.09
CA GLN A 205 22.79 -8.31 -0.46
C GLN A 205 22.30 -9.57 0.27
N ARG A 206 21.17 -9.50 0.97
CA ARG A 206 20.57 -10.63 1.70
C ARG A 206 20.08 -11.75 0.78
N TYR A 207 19.49 -11.40 -0.36
CA TYR A 207 18.89 -12.35 -1.31
C TYR A 207 19.69 -12.46 -2.62
N ARG A 208 21.03 -12.32 -2.53
CA ARG A 208 21.91 -12.28 -3.70
C ARG A 208 21.75 -13.51 -4.60
N ASN A 209 21.66 -14.69 -4.01
CA ASN A 209 21.57 -15.95 -4.75
C ASN A 209 20.24 -16.04 -5.53
N GLU A 210 19.15 -15.55 -4.94
CA GLU A 210 17.84 -15.52 -5.59
C GLU A 210 17.81 -14.53 -6.74
N PHE A 211 18.41 -13.35 -6.58
CA PHE A 211 18.57 -12.39 -7.68
C PHE A 211 19.39 -12.98 -8.83
N GLN A 212 20.52 -13.63 -8.53
CA GLN A 212 21.34 -14.32 -9.54
C GLN A 212 20.56 -15.43 -10.25
N ARG A 213 19.82 -16.26 -9.51
CA ARG A 213 18.99 -17.33 -10.08
C ARG A 213 17.96 -16.79 -11.07
N ILE A 214 17.26 -15.70 -10.72
CA ILE A 214 16.25 -15.10 -11.61
C ILE A 214 16.93 -14.47 -12.84
N GLN A 215 18.10 -13.84 -12.66
CA GLN A 215 18.86 -13.29 -13.78
C GLN A 215 19.25 -14.38 -14.78
N SER A 216 19.82 -15.50 -14.32
CA SER A 216 20.18 -16.62 -15.20
C SER A 216 18.97 -17.22 -15.92
N GLN A 217 17.81 -17.32 -15.26
CA GLN A 217 16.57 -17.82 -15.89
C GLN A 217 16.04 -16.91 -17.00
N ASN A 218 16.32 -15.61 -16.93
CA ASN A 218 15.89 -14.64 -17.94
C ASN A 218 16.86 -14.58 -19.14
N GLU A 219 18.14 -14.86 -18.96
CA GLU A 219 19.12 -14.89 -20.05
C GLU A 219 18.84 -16.04 -21.03
N ASP A 220 18.26 -17.14 -20.54
CA ASP A 220 17.82 -18.27 -21.37
C ASP A 220 16.43 -18.05 -22.01
N ALA A 221 15.70 -17.02 -21.62
CA ALA A 221 14.42 -16.68 -22.24
C ALA A 221 14.70 -15.93 -23.55
N PRO A 222 14.15 -16.39 -24.70
CA PRO A 222 14.32 -15.65 -25.95
C PRO A 222 13.82 -14.23 -25.73
N MET A 223 14.68 -13.24 -26.02
CA MET A 223 14.36 -11.81 -25.93
C MET A 223 13.01 -11.59 -26.62
N LEU A 224 11.95 -11.41 -25.82
CA LEU A 224 10.67 -11.00 -26.36
C LEU A 224 10.90 -9.60 -26.94
N PRO A 225 10.50 -9.34 -28.19
CA PRO A 225 10.70 -8.05 -28.81
C PRO A 225 10.13 -6.98 -27.88
N ASP A 226 10.93 -5.94 -27.64
CA ASP A 226 10.51 -4.81 -26.85
C ASP A 226 9.15 -4.36 -27.36
N PHE A 227 8.13 -4.48 -26.50
CA PHE A 227 6.85 -3.85 -26.77
C PHE A 227 7.12 -2.35 -26.69
N GLU A 228 7.43 -1.75 -27.84
CA GLU A 228 7.44 -0.31 -28.02
C GLU A 228 6.11 0.23 -27.50
N GLU A 229 6.18 1.11 -26.50
CA GLU A 229 5.02 1.83 -25.99
C GLU A 229 4.41 2.63 -27.15
N GLN A 230 3.24 2.18 -27.64
CA GLN A 230 2.37 2.93 -28.54
C GLN A 230 1.47 3.89 -27.75
#